data_AF-A0A495K321-F1
#
_entry.id   AF-A0A495K321-F1
#
_cell.length_a   1.000
_cell.length_b   1.000
_cell.length_c   1.000
_cell.angle_alpha   90.00
_cell.angle_beta   90.00
_cell.angle_gamma   90.00
#
_symmetry.space_group_name_H-M   'P 1'
#
loop_
_entity.id
_entity.type
_entity.pdbx_description
1 polymer ?
#
loop_
_entity_poly.entity_id
_entity_poly.type
_entity_poly.pdbx_seq_one_letter_code
_entity_poly.pdbx_strand_id
1 'polypeptide(L)'
;MSYPPGQGQGPGNNDWRPYSEPTQVGQPQFGPSQYGQQQPPPDNGQGGQFYGQPDPAYNPYQPYPAAGGQWGPPQPRKSRTPLIIGLVAVAVLVVVAVVVALVVALGGGGASSDPESAVEGYLTALSDGDAAKALDLSKSPASELLLTDDILKQQQEIAKISDISIVDVQKMGEMATVQATYQFGDRKADESFVLHKTGDSWRLDEGVVAVDVSSLGGIPGLTAFGVPVEGEAKVYVFPGPVKWGSADENFAVVNGKEKDFPVAGTSYGSFPDLTAELSGKGQNAVNTAVQAHLDECALSVQVDAATDKPDCGQRTYAYNAEPGSAKWTAPAQLPALDYRLGYDNPEEVSVDGEMEWSVTFRTTASGSRPAETKTETVTDYLYGTVDLAQNPPVFTPEG
;
A
#
# COMPACT_ATOMS: atom_id res chain seq x y z
N MET A 1 -34.67 28.18 -57.39
CA MET A 1 -33.51 28.13 -58.31
C MET A 1 -32.75 29.43 -58.17
N SER A 2 -31.42 29.52 -58.13
CA SER A 2 -30.37 28.56 -57.71
C SER A 2 -29.10 29.41 -57.44
N TYR A 3 -28.32 29.10 -56.40
CA TYR A 3 -27.02 29.75 -56.18
C TYR A 3 -25.97 29.26 -57.21
N PRO A 4 -24.99 30.12 -57.55
CA PRO A 4 -23.59 29.77 -57.32
C PRO A 4 -22.89 30.71 -56.31
N PRO A 5 -21.70 30.35 -55.79
CA PRO A 5 -21.09 31.01 -54.64
C PRO A 5 -20.13 32.16 -55.01
N GLY A 6 -19.81 33.00 -54.02
CA GLY A 6 -18.73 33.97 -54.09
C GLY A 6 -17.45 33.49 -53.36
N GLN A 7 -16.31 33.97 -53.83
CA GLN A 7 -15.04 33.99 -53.09
C GLN A 7 -14.63 35.45 -52.87
N GLY A 8 -13.81 35.71 -51.85
CA GLY A 8 -13.06 36.96 -51.76
C GLY A 8 -12.39 37.15 -50.41
N GLN A 9 -11.23 37.81 -50.42
CA GLN A 9 -10.82 38.79 -49.41
C GLN A 9 -9.55 39.54 -49.83
N GLY A 10 -9.36 40.73 -49.24
CA GLY A 10 -8.20 41.61 -49.42
C GLY A 10 -8.37 42.71 -50.48
N PRO A 11 -7.57 43.79 -50.44
CA PRO A 11 -6.53 44.12 -49.46
C PRO A 11 -6.85 45.38 -48.61
N GLY A 12 -6.03 45.65 -47.58
CA GLY A 12 -6.08 46.91 -46.83
C GLY A 12 -4.85 47.08 -45.92
N ASN A 13 -3.98 48.05 -46.24
CA ASN A 13 -2.82 48.41 -45.41
C ASN A 13 -3.21 49.42 -44.32
N ASN A 14 -2.42 49.52 -43.24
CA ASN A 14 -1.57 50.71 -43.02
C ASN A 14 -0.65 50.62 -41.78
N ASP A 15 0.58 51.10 -42.01
CA ASP A 15 1.67 51.59 -41.17
C ASP A 15 1.80 51.39 -39.64
N TRP A 16 3.08 51.25 -39.25
CA TRP A 16 3.62 51.31 -37.89
C TRP A 16 3.97 52.73 -37.45
N ARG A 17 3.75 53.05 -36.15
CA ARG A 17 4.78 53.60 -35.23
C ARG A 17 4.30 53.57 -33.76
N PRO A 18 5.21 53.65 -32.76
CA PRO A 18 4.98 53.11 -31.42
C PRO A 18 4.22 54.04 -30.48
N TYR A 19 3.62 53.45 -29.43
CA TYR A 19 2.98 54.15 -28.33
C TYR A 19 3.74 53.97 -27.01
N SER A 20 3.66 54.97 -26.12
CA SER A 20 4.38 55.05 -24.84
C SER A 20 3.60 54.46 -23.65
N GLU A 21 4.29 54.32 -22.52
CA GLU A 21 3.74 53.83 -21.25
C GLU A 21 2.49 54.58 -20.75
N PRO A 22 1.53 53.87 -20.14
CA PRO A 22 0.66 54.38 -19.08
C PRO A 22 1.27 54.07 -17.69
N THR A 23 1.37 55.07 -16.83
CA THR A 23 1.89 54.95 -15.46
C THR A 23 1.07 54.01 -14.57
N GLN A 24 1.70 53.05 -13.89
CA GLN A 24 1.10 52.37 -12.73
C GLN A 24 1.22 53.23 -11.46
N VAL A 25 0.21 53.14 -10.58
CA VAL A 25 0.20 53.84 -9.28
C VAL A 25 -0.32 52.91 -8.18
N GLY A 26 0.57 52.48 -7.29
CA GLY A 26 0.28 52.11 -5.90
C GLY A 26 -0.55 50.84 -5.62
N GLN A 27 0.13 49.74 -5.30
CA GLN A 27 -0.36 48.73 -4.35
C GLN A 27 0.73 48.42 -3.30
N PRO A 28 0.37 48.13 -2.03
CA PRO A 28 1.33 47.93 -0.96
C PRO A 28 1.91 46.50 -0.97
N GLN A 29 3.25 46.38 -1.06
CA GLN A 29 3.93 45.10 -0.85
C GLN A 29 3.94 44.70 0.63
N PHE A 30 3.45 43.50 0.93
CA PHE A 30 3.88 42.74 2.11
C PHE A 30 5.04 41.82 1.72
N GLY A 31 6.16 41.89 2.45
CA GLY A 31 7.36 41.09 2.21
C GLY A 31 7.40 39.79 3.03
N PRO A 32 8.20 38.79 2.61
CA PRO A 32 8.33 37.52 3.33
C PRO A 32 9.16 37.66 4.61
N SER A 33 8.68 37.07 5.70
CA SER A 33 9.39 37.01 6.98
C SER A 33 10.40 35.87 7.04
N GLN A 34 11.70 36.19 6.92
CA GLN A 34 12.81 35.26 7.11
C GLN A 34 13.53 35.54 8.43
N TYR A 35 13.59 34.55 9.32
CA TYR A 35 14.45 34.49 10.51
C TYR A 35 15.18 33.14 10.50
N GLY A 36 16.49 33.01 10.70
CA GLY A 36 17.52 34.06 10.82
C GLY A 36 18.89 33.42 11.06
N GLN A 37 19.74 33.37 10.03
CA GLN A 37 21.13 32.89 10.08
C GLN A 37 22.09 34.08 10.20
N GLN A 38 23.05 34.04 11.12
CA GLN A 38 24.10 35.08 11.24
C GLN A 38 25.48 34.51 11.62
N GLN A 39 26.43 34.71 10.71
CA GLN A 39 27.85 35.01 10.96
C GLN A 39 28.15 36.30 10.17
N PRO A 40 29.12 37.16 10.58
CA PRO A 40 30.48 37.00 10.06
C PRO A 40 31.54 37.40 11.15
N PRO A 41 32.78 37.91 10.89
CA PRO A 41 33.98 37.20 11.37
C PRO A 41 34.95 38.10 12.19
N PRO A 42 36.29 38.06 12.01
CA PRO A 42 37.23 37.63 13.06
C PRO A 42 38.03 38.76 13.73
N ASP A 43 38.71 38.46 14.85
CA ASP A 43 39.82 39.26 15.38
C ASP A 43 40.91 38.38 16.03
N ASN A 44 42.12 38.93 16.22
CA ASN A 44 43.36 38.18 16.42
C ASN A 44 44.42 38.96 17.24
N GLY A 45 44.62 38.65 18.54
CA GLY A 45 45.71 39.27 19.32
C GLY A 45 45.83 38.95 20.82
N GLN A 46 46.82 38.10 21.17
CA GLN A 46 47.77 38.15 22.32
C GLN A 46 47.42 38.86 23.66
N GLY A 47 47.69 38.21 24.84
CA GLY A 47 47.91 38.99 26.08
C GLY A 47 47.96 38.36 27.51
N GLY A 48 48.82 37.37 27.84
CA GLY A 48 49.17 36.97 29.24
C GLY A 48 48.05 36.30 30.08
N GLN A 49 48.20 35.82 31.33
CA GLN A 49 49.31 35.52 32.29
C GLN A 49 48.88 34.22 33.04
N PHE A 50 49.60 33.09 33.10
CA PHE A 50 50.75 32.67 33.95
C PHE A 50 50.45 32.26 35.42
N TYR A 51 51.19 31.24 35.92
CA TYR A 51 51.05 30.46 37.19
C TYR A 51 49.79 29.55 37.33
N GLY A 52 49.85 28.27 37.77
CA GLY A 52 50.92 27.25 37.70
C GLY A 52 51.53 26.73 39.03
N GLN A 53 51.27 25.47 39.42
CA GLN A 53 52.17 24.54 40.19
C GLN A 53 51.69 23.04 40.12
N PRO A 54 52.52 22.00 40.42
CA PRO A 54 52.35 20.63 39.90
C PRO A 54 52.54 19.41 40.87
N ASP A 55 52.57 18.20 40.28
CA ASP A 55 53.04 16.82 40.70
C ASP A 55 54.33 16.73 41.57
N PRO A 56 54.79 15.56 42.13
CA PRO A 56 54.69 14.12 41.70
C PRO A 56 54.31 13.12 42.86
N ALA A 57 54.56 11.78 42.96
CA ALA A 57 55.52 10.81 42.35
C ALA A 57 55.07 9.29 42.41
N TYR A 58 56.02 8.31 42.41
CA TYR A 58 55.81 6.90 41.95
C TYR A 58 56.75 5.83 42.62
N ASN A 59 56.35 4.53 42.62
CA ASN A 59 57.16 3.26 42.81
C ASN A 59 57.67 2.86 44.27
N PRO A 60 58.31 1.67 44.54
CA PRO A 60 57.90 0.24 44.31
C PRO A 60 58.37 -0.88 45.35
N TYR A 61 58.01 -2.18 45.11
CA TYR A 61 58.58 -3.49 45.61
C TYR A 61 58.58 -3.86 47.14
N GLN A 62 57.85 -4.90 47.64
CA GLN A 62 58.11 -6.39 47.78
C GLN A 62 58.87 -6.86 49.07
N PRO A 63 58.94 -8.17 49.51
CA PRO A 63 58.31 -9.45 49.06
C PRO A 63 57.84 -10.52 50.13
N TYR A 64 56.85 -11.38 49.78
CA TYR A 64 56.68 -12.85 50.11
C TYR A 64 56.45 -13.35 51.59
N PRO A 65 56.13 -14.66 51.86
CA PRO A 65 54.78 -15.27 51.74
C PRO A 65 54.27 -16.07 52.98
N ALA A 66 53.04 -16.61 52.92
CA ALA A 66 52.63 -17.86 53.60
C ALA A 66 51.44 -18.53 52.87
N ALA A 67 51.23 -19.84 53.04
CA ALA A 67 50.18 -20.61 52.37
C ALA A 67 49.24 -21.33 53.33
N GLY A 68 47.98 -21.50 52.93
CA GLY A 68 46.96 -22.25 53.64
C GLY A 68 45.58 -21.98 53.05
N GLY A 69 44.82 -23.01 52.70
CA GLY A 69 43.48 -22.85 52.13
C GLY A 69 42.54 -23.94 52.58
N GLN A 70 41.24 -23.75 52.33
CA GLN A 70 40.23 -24.81 52.21
C GLN A 70 38.93 -24.25 51.63
N TRP A 71 38.15 -25.10 50.97
CA TRP A 71 36.87 -24.74 50.36
C TRP A 71 35.71 -24.85 51.36
N GLY A 72 34.73 -23.96 51.23
CA GLY A 72 33.43 -24.07 51.92
C GLY A 72 32.34 -23.35 51.10
N PRO A 73 31.18 -23.99 50.83
CA PRO A 73 30.13 -23.39 50.02
C PRO A 73 29.34 -22.32 50.80
N PRO A 74 28.93 -21.20 50.16
CA PRO A 74 28.12 -20.17 50.82
C PRO A 74 26.68 -20.63 51.05
N GLN A 75 26.10 -20.30 52.21
CA GLN A 75 24.69 -20.60 52.50
C GLN A 75 23.73 -19.56 51.90
N PRO A 76 22.56 -19.98 51.37
CA PRO A 76 21.61 -19.07 50.74
C PRO A 76 20.85 -18.22 51.77
N ARG A 77 20.78 -16.89 51.53
CA ARG A 77 19.94 -15.97 52.31
C ARG A 77 18.47 -16.11 51.89
N LYS A 78 17.58 -16.35 52.84
CA LYS A 78 16.14 -16.58 52.62
C LYS A 78 15.36 -15.25 52.54
N SER A 79 15.05 -14.78 51.33
CA SER A 79 14.11 -13.68 51.10
C SER A 79 12.64 -14.16 51.19
N ARG A 80 11.71 -13.26 51.53
CA ARG A 80 10.26 -13.54 51.66
C ARG A 80 9.46 -13.08 50.43
N THR A 81 10.03 -13.19 49.23
CA THR A 81 9.48 -12.61 47.99
C THR A 81 8.49 -13.47 47.16
N PRO A 82 8.04 -14.70 47.50
CA PRO A 82 7.05 -15.40 46.67
C PRO A 82 5.58 -15.06 47.00
N LEU A 83 5.29 -14.49 48.17
CA LEU A 83 3.91 -14.42 48.70
C LEU A 83 3.08 -13.27 48.09
N ILE A 84 3.71 -12.19 47.64
CA ILE A 84 3.01 -11.03 47.06
C ILE A 84 2.61 -11.28 45.59
N ILE A 85 3.48 -11.92 44.81
CA ILE A 85 3.19 -12.25 43.40
C ILE A 85 2.01 -13.25 43.32
N GLY A 86 1.96 -14.24 44.22
CA GLY A 86 0.82 -15.15 44.32
C GLY A 86 -0.50 -14.45 44.68
N LEU A 87 -0.47 -13.35 45.45
CA LEU A 87 -1.67 -12.63 45.86
C LEU A 87 -2.23 -11.75 44.73
N VAL A 88 -1.36 -11.11 43.92
CA VAL A 88 -1.77 -10.39 42.70
C VAL A 88 -2.34 -11.36 41.67
N ALA A 89 -1.69 -12.52 41.46
CA ALA A 89 -2.19 -13.55 40.54
C ALA A 89 -3.57 -14.09 40.97
N VAL A 90 -3.80 -14.31 42.27
CA VAL A 90 -5.12 -14.71 42.80
C VAL A 90 -6.14 -13.58 42.69
N ALA A 91 -5.77 -12.32 42.91
CA ALA A 91 -6.69 -11.18 42.73
C ALA A 91 -7.15 -11.07 41.27
N VAL A 92 -6.24 -11.16 40.30
CA VAL A 92 -6.56 -11.16 38.86
C VAL A 92 -7.40 -12.40 38.50
N LEU A 93 -7.04 -13.59 38.98
CA LEU A 93 -7.85 -14.80 38.75
C LEU A 93 -9.25 -14.73 39.37
N VAL A 94 -9.43 -14.05 40.50
CA VAL A 94 -10.76 -13.84 41.10
C VAL A 94 -11.55 -12.82 40.29
N VAL A 95 -10.95 -11.73 39.82
CA VAL A 95 -11.63 -10.79 38.91
C VAL A 95 -12.03 -11.48 37.60
N VAL A 96 -11.11 -12.20 36.95
CA VAL A 96 -11.41 -12.97 35.73
C VAL A 96 -12.46 -14.05 35.99
N ALA A 97 -12.42 -14.76 37.13
CA ALA A 97 -13.45 -15.74 37.47
C ALA A 97 -14.82 -15.10 37.76
N VAL A 98 -14.87 -13.87 38.30
CA VAL A 98 -16.11 -13.11 38.49
C VAL A 98 -16.65 -12.59 37.16
N VAL A 99 -15.79 -12.10 36.26
CA VAL A 99 -16.18 -11.68 34.90
C VAL A 99 -16.67 -12.88 34.09
N VAL A 100 -15.96 -14.01 34.09
CA VAL A 100 -16.41 -15.25 33.42
C VAL A 100 -17.68 -15.79 34.07
N ALA A 101 -17.85 -15.71 35.39
CA ALA A 101 -19.10 -16.08 36.05
C ALA A 101 -20.27 -15.16 35.68
N LEU A 102 -20.02 -13.86 35.46
CA LEU A 102 -21.01 -12.92 34.93
C LEU A 102 -21.36 -13.26 33.48
N VAL A 103 -20.37 -13.45 32.59
CA VAL A 103 -20.59 -13.84 31.19
C VAL A 103 -21.36 -15.16 31.07
N VAL A 104 -21.08 -16.14 31.94
CA VAL A 104 -21.81 -17.42 31.96
C VAL A 104 -23.21 -17.29 32.59
N ALA A 105 -23.38 -16.46 33.63
CA ALA A 105 -24.71 -16.20 34.23
C ALA A 105 -25.62 -15.34 33.33
N LEU A 106 -25.02 -14.51 32.47
CA LEU A 106 -25.69 -13.70 31.44
C LEU A 106 -25.77 -14.42 30.07
N GLY A 107 -25.38 -15.70 30.00
CA GLY A 107 -25.46 -16.55 28.81
C GLY A 107 -26.89 -16.97 28.43
N GLY A 108 -27.78 -15.98 28.28
CA GLY A 108 -29.23 -16.12 28.29
C GLY A 108 -30.00 -15.37 27.20
N GLY A 109 -29.38 -15.08 26.05
CA GLY A 109 -30.09 -14.76 24.80
C GLY A 109 -30.74 -13.38 24.68
N GLY A 110 -29.96 -12.39 24.23
CA GLY A 110 -30.45 -11.10 23.71
C GLY A 110 -30.69 -10.02 24.77
N ALA A 111 -30.47 -8.76 24.36
CA ALA A 111 -30.62 -7.54 25.16
C ALA A 111 -29.69 -7.39 26.39
N SER A 112 -28.78 -6.40 26.34
CA SER A 112 -28.15 -5.88 27.56
C SER A 112 -29.09 -4.89 28.27
N SER A 113 -29.26 -5.02 29.59
CA SER A 113 -30.08 -4.12 30.41
C SER A 113 -29.47 -2.72 30.57
N ASP A 114 -28.14 -2.64 30.46
CA ASP A 114 -27.35 -1.45 30.77
C ASP A 114 -26.26 -1.19 29.71
N PRO A 115 -25.89 0.08 29.49
CA PRO A 115 -25.08 0.48 28.34
C PRO A 115 -23.62 0.02 28.45
N GLU A 116 -23.03 -0.06 29.64
CA GLU A 116 -21.68 -0.59 29.83
C GLU A 116 -21.54 -2.03 29.31
N SER A 117 -22.47 -2.91 29.71
CA SER A 117 -22.47 -4.32 29.30
C SER A 117 -22.89 -4.53 27.84
N ALA A 118 -23.53 -3.54 27.20
CA ALA A 118 -23.75 -3.56 25.76
C ALA A 118 -22.44 -3.32 24.99
N VAL A 119 -21.61 -2.35 25.42
CA VAL A 119 -20.30 -2.08 24.80
C VAL A 119 -19.28 -3.18 25.11
N GLU A 120 -19.19 -3.63 26.36
CA GLU A 120 -18.34 -4.74 26.75
C GLU A 120 -18.73 -6.03 25.99
N GLY A 121 -20.04 -6.32 25.90
CA GLY A 121 -20.58 -7.46 25.15
C GLY A 121 -20.31 -7.38 23.65
N TYR A 122 -20.37 -6.19 23.05
CA TYR A 122 -20.08 -5.94 21.63
C TYR A 122 -18.58 -6.09 21.33
N LEU A 123 -17.69 -5.44 22.10
CA LEU A 123 -16.25 -5.56 21.92
C LEU A 123 -15.75 -6.99 22.17
N THR A 124 -16.38 -7.70 23.11
CA THR A 124 -16.13 -9.13 23.34
C THR A 124 -16.59 -9.97 22.15
N ALA A 125 -17.78 -9.72 21.59
CA ALA A 125 -18.27 -10.42 20.40
C ALA A 125 -17.34 -10.23 19.18
N LEU A 126 -16.80 -9.01 18.99
CA LEU A 126 -15.77 -8.76 17.98
C LEU A 126 -14.49 -9.58 18.23
N SER A 127 -13.99 -9.65 19.48
CA SER A 127 -12.78 -10.40 19.84
C SER A 127 -12.92 -11.93 19.74
N ASP A 128 -14.14 -12.43 19.97
CA ASP A 128 -14.51 -13.86 19.92
C ASP A 128 -14.81 -14.35 18.50
N GLY A 129 -15.12 -13.46 17.56
CA GLY A 129 -15.52 -13.82 16.19
C GLY A 129 -17.01 -14.13 16.02
N ASP A 130 -17.87 -13.55 16.87
CA ASP A 130 -19.33 -13.73 16.90
C ASP A 130 -20.02 -12.50 16.29
N ALA A 131 -20.24 -12.53 14.97
CA ALA A 131 -20.83 -11.42 14.23
C ALA A 131 -22.30 -11.24 14.58
N ALA A 132 -23.04 -12.33 14.76
CA ALA A 132 -24.47 -12.30 15.09
C ALA A 132 -24.74 -11.57 16.41
N LYS A 133 -23.93 -11.79 17.45
CA LYS A 133 -24.01 -11.09 18.74
C LYS A 133 -23.56 -9.63 18.65
N ALA A 134 -22.54 -9.31 17.85
CA ALA A 134 -22.14 -7.92 17.60
C ALA A 134 -23.26 -7.12 16.90
N LEU A 135 -24.01 -7.76 16.00
CA LEU A 135 -25.16 -7.17 15.30
C LEU A 135 -26.40 -7.00 16.20
N ASP A 136 -26.73 -7.95 17.09
CA ASP A 136 -27.85 -7.76 18.04
C ASP A 136 -27.58 -6.62 19.04
N LEU A 137 -26.31 -6.35 19.37
CA LEU A 137 -25.91 -5.27 20.27
C LEU A 137 -25.77 -3.90 19.57
N SER A 138 -26.06 -3.80 18.27
CA SER A 138 -25.97 -2.55 17.50
C SER A 138 -27.23 -2.27 16.66
N LYS A 139 -27.30 -1.09 16.04
CA LYS A 139 -28.33 -0.79 15.02
C LYS A 139 -28.04 -1.58 13.74
N SER A 140 -29.07 -2.19 13.18
CA SER A 140 -28.95 -3.03 11.97
C SER A 140 -28.34 -2.26 10.79
N PRO A 141 -27.39 -2.86 10.05
CA PRO A 141 -26.77 -2.25 8.88
C PRO A 141 -27.73 -2.21 7.68
N ALA A 142 -27.36 -1.51 6.61
CA ALA A 142 -28.14 -1.54 5.36
C ALA A 142 -27.83 -2.77 4.48
N SER A 143 -26.72 -3.47 4.73
CA SER A 143 -26.34 -4.74 4.10
C SER A 143 -25.42 -5.53 5.03
N GLU A 144 -25.54 -6.86 5.02
CA GLU A 144 -24.76 -7.80 5.85
C GLU A 144 -23.70 -8.58 5.04
N LEU A 145 -23.44 -8.18 3.78
CA LEU A 145 -22.58 -8.89 2.81
C LEU A 145 -21.21 -9.31 3.37
N LEU A 146 -20.57 -8.46 4.19
CA LEU A 146 -19.27 -8.74 4.81
C LEU A 146 -19.34 -8.93 6.33
N LEU A 147 -20.54 -9.02 6.91
CA LEU A 147 -20.77 -9.00 8.36
C LEU A 147 -21.04 -10.40 8.90
N THR A 148 -20.12 -11.33 8.61
CA THR A 148 -20.21 -12.75 8.97
C THR A 148 -19.14 -13.14 9.98
N ASP A 149 -19.41 -14.18 10.78
CA ASP A 149 -18.46 -14.72 11.76
C ASP A 149 -17.09 -15.05 11.11
N ASP A 150 -17.08 -15.59 9.89
CA ASP A 150 -15.86 -16.05 9.23
C ASP A 150 -15.04 -14.92 8.61
N ILE A 151 -15.65 -13.76 8.33
CA ILE A 151 -14.95 -12.52 7.98
C ILE A 151 -14.42 -11.86 9.25
N LEU A 152 -15.22 -11.79 10.32
CA LEU A 152 -14.80 -11.24 11.60
C LEU A 152 -13.63 -12.03 12.21
N LYS A 153 -13.61 -13.37 12.11
CA LYS A 153 -12.47 -14.21 12.51
C LYS A 153 -11.20 -13.86 11.70
N GLN A 154 -11.28 -13.76 10.38
CA GLN A 154 -10.16 -13.33 9.54
C GLN A 154 -9.66 -11.93 9.91
N GLN A 155 -10.56 -11.01 10.27
CA GLN A 155 -10.19 -9.68 10.75
C GLN A 155 -9.43 -9.73 12.09
N GLN A 156 -9.88 -10.57 13.04
CA GLN A 156 -9.20 -10.80 14.32
C GLN A 156 -7.86 -11.55 14.18
N GLU A 157 -7.67 -12.36 13.13
CA GLU A 157 -6.37 -12.97 12.79
C GLU A 157 -5.34 -11.93 12.32
N ILE A 158 -5.77 -10.85 11.67
CA ILE A 158 -4.89 -9.75 11.23
C ILE A 158 -4.59 -8.80 12.41
N ALA A 159 -5.62 -8.39 13.15
CA ALA A 159 -5.47 -7.56 14.35
C ALA A 159 -6.49 -7.99 15.41
N LYS A 160 -6.02 -8.60 16.51
CA LYS A 160 -6.91 -9.05 17.58
C LYS A 160 -7.27 -7.91 18.55
N ILE A 161 -8.54 -7.82 18.93
CA ILE A 161 -9.03 -7.02 20.06
C ILE A 161 -8.71 -7.72 21.38
N SER A 162 -8.11 -7.01 22.33
CA SER A 162 -7.84 -7.50 23.70
C SER A 162 -7.92 -6.38 24.74
N ASP A 163 -7.77 -6.73 26.03
CA ASP A 163 -7.59 -5.77 27.14
C ASP A 163 -8.72 -4.72 27.26
N ILE A 164 -9.96 -5.15 26.97
CA ILE A 164 -11.18 -4.33 27.01
C ILE A 164 -11.43 -3.84 28.45
N SER A 165 -11.63 -2.54 28.61
CA SER A 165 -12.01 -1.89 29.87
C SER A 165 -12.94 -0.71 29.61
N ILE A 166 -14.12 -0.73 30.22
CA ILE A 166 -15.00 0.45 30.33
C ILE A 166 -14.36 1.47 31.28
N VAL A 167 -14.44 2.76 30.94
CA VAL A 167 -13.73 3.86 31.63
C VAL A 167 -14.72 4.90 32.20
N ASP A 168 -15.75 5.27 31.45
CA ASP A 168 -16.80 6.21 31.86
C ASP A 168 -18.16 5.85 31.24
N VAL A 169 -19.26 6.22 31.91
CA VAL A 169 -20.64 5.95 31.49
C VAL A 169 -21.53 7.16 31.79
N GLN A 170 -22.02 7.81 30.74
CA GLN A 170 -22.88 8.99 30.84
C GLN A 170 -24.28 8.66 30.28
N LYS A 171 -25.26 8.51 31.18
CA LYS A 171 -26.63 8.06 30.85
C LYS A 171 -27.60 9.25 30.86
N MET A 172 -28.24 9.52 29.72
CA MET A 172 -29.14 10.66 29.48
C MET A 172 -30.52 10.16 29.03
N GLY A 173 -31.28 9.57 29.97
CA GLY A 173 -32.60 9.00 29.69
C GLY A 173 -32.48 7.71 28.87
N GLU A 174 -32.91 7.75 27.61
CA GLU A 174 -32.85 6.63 26.65
C GLU A 174 -31.64 6.73 25.70
N MET A 175 -30.75 7.71 25.89
CA MET A 175 -29.43 7.80 25.26
C MET A 175 -28.34 7.54 26.31
N ALA A 176 -27.22 6.94 25.91
CA ALA A 176 -26.02 6.83 26.72
C ALA A 176 -24.75 7.01 25.88
N THR A 177 -23.69 7.53 26.49
CA THR A 177 -22.33 7.49 25.98
C THR A 177 -21.48 6.66 26.91
N VAL A 178 -20.69 5.72 26.37
CA VAL A 178 -19.79 4.84 27.13
C VAL A 178 -18.40 4.96 26.55
N GLN A 179 -17.44 5.37 27.37
CA GLN A 179 -16.03 5.41 27.00
C GLN A 179 -15.38 4.07 27.33
N ALA A 180 -14.70 3.45 26.36
CA ALA A 180 -13.95 2.21 26.56
C ALA A 180 -12.55 2.30 25.95
N THR A 181 -11.60 1.64 26.61
CA THR A 181 -10.24 1.45 26.11
C THR A 181 -9.97 -0.03 25.88
N TYR A 182 -9.21 -0.34 24.83
CA TYR A 182 -8.86 -1.70 24.42
C TYR A 182 -7.61 -1.67 23.55
N GLN A 183 -6.96 -2.82 23.40
CA GLN A 183 -5.96 -3.04 22.35
C GLN A 183 -6.66 -3.56 21.10
N PHE A 184 -6.15 -3.19 19.92
CA PHE A 184 -6.59 -3.70 18.62
C PHE A 184 -5.33 -3.93 17.75
N GLY A 185 -4.80 -5.14 17.82
CA GLY A 185 -3.45 -5.43 17.33
C GLY A 185 -2.39 -4.69 18.15
N ASP A 186 -1.52 -3.94 17.49
CA ASP A 186 -0.52 -3.08 18.13
C ASP A 186 -1.07 -1.71 18.57
N ARG A 187 -2.25 -1.32 18.08
CA ARG A 187 -2.89 -0.03 18.38
C ARG A 187 -3.63 -0.08 19.72
N LYS A 188 -3.57 1.02 20.48
CA LYS A 188 -4.49 1.27 21.61
C LYS A 188 -5.67 2.10 21.12
N ALA A 189 -6.89 1.66 21.41
CA ALA A 189 -8.12 2.42 21.23
C ALA A 189 -8.54 3.10 22.55
N ASP A 190 -9.20 4.25 22.42
CA ASP A 190 -9.82 5.04 23.50
C ASP A 190 -11.04 5.74 22.87
N GLU A 191 -12.17 5.05 22.88
CA GLU A 191 -13.32 5.32 22.00
C GLU A 191 -14.60 5.54 22.80
N SER A 192 -15.46 6.44 22.31
CA SER A 192 -16.71 6.83 22.96
C SER A 192 -17.92 6.35 22.15
N PHE A 193 -18.51 5.26 22.60
CA PHE A 193 -19.66 4.63 21.95
C PHE A 193 -20.96 5.33 22.35
N VAL A 194 -21.76 5.72 21.36
CA VAL A 194 -23.13 6.23 21.58
C VAL A 194 -24.11 5.08 21.48
N LEU A 195 -25.07 5.00 22.41
CA LEU A 195 -26.09 3.97 22.48
C LEU A 195 -27.48 4.59 22.68
N HIS A 196 -28.49 3.92 22.13
CA HIS A 196 -29.90 4.20 22.44
C HIS A 196 -30.61 2.96 23.00
N LYS A 197 -31.57 3.20 23.91
CA LYS A 197 -32.47 2.16 24.40
C LYS A 197 -33.53 1.85 23.32
N THR A 198 -33.58 0.59 22.90
CA THR A 198 -34.52 0.06 21.92
C THR A 198 -35.42 -0.96 22.61
N GLY A 199 -36.63 -0.54 23.00
CA GLY A 199 -37.48 -1.35 23.89
C GLY A 199 -36.86 -1.40 25.28
N ASP A 200 -36.41 -2.58 25.73
CA ASP A 200 -35.67 -2.74 26.99
C ASP A 200 -34.16 -2.97 26.83
N SER A 201 -33.67 -3.07 25.59
CA SER A 201 -32.25 -3.32 25.26
C SER A 201 -31.48 -2.02 25.05
N TRP A 202 -30.21 -1.94 25.46
CA TRP A 202 -29.29 -0.94 24.90
C TRP A 202 -28.62 -1.46 23.62
N ARG A 203 -28.52 -0.61 22.60
CA ARG A 203 -27.83 -0.89 21.33
C ARG A 203 -26.93 0.26 20.92
N LEU A 204 -25.75 -0.07 20.38
CA LEU A 204 -24.81 0.88 19.78
C LEU A 204 -25.41 1.52 18.54
N ASP A 205 -25.18 2.82 18.37
CA ASP A 205 -25.63 3.58 17.20
C ASP A 205 -24.84 3.22 15.94
N GLU A 206 -23.53 3.02 16.07
CA GLU A 206 -22.58 2.72 15.00
C GLU A 206 -21.76 1.49 15.41
N GLY A 207 -22.26 0.29 15.10
CA GLY A 207 -21.58 -1.00 15.33
C GLY A 207 -20.86 -1.58 14.09
N VAL A 208 -20.86 -0.84 12.99
CA VAL A 208 -20.22 -1.19 11.71
C VAL A 208 -19.70 0.07 11.05
N VAL A 209 -18.72 -0.07 10.17
CA VAL A 209 -18.16 1.02 9.37
C VAL A 209 -18.67 0.89 7.94
N ALA A 210 -19.24 1.96 7.41
CA ALA A 210 -19.63 2.06 6.01
C ALA A 210 -18.44 2.53 5.16
N VAL A 211 -17.85 1.63 4.39
CA VAL A 211 -16.77 1.94 3.43
C VAL A 211 -17.41 2.33 2.11
N ASP A 212 -17.09 3.53 1.62
CA ASP A 212 -17.41 3.93 0.25
C ASP A 212 -16.44 3.24 -0.71
N VAL A 213 -16.96 2.46 -1.65
CA VAL A 213 -16.17 1.71 -2.64
C VAL A 213 -16.47 2.17 -4.07
N SER A 214 -17.37 3.15 -4.24
CA SER A 214 -17.75 3.69 -5.56
C SER A 214 -16.58 4.33 -6.33
N SER A 215 -15.57 4.86 -5.62
CA SER A 215 -14.33 5.38 -6.19
C SER A 215 -13.25 4.33 -6.46
N LEU A 216 -13.52 3.05 -6.19
CA LEU A 216 -12.57 1.93 -6.30
C LEU A 216 -12.86 1.01 -7.50
N GLY A 217 -13.85 1.36 -8.33
CA GLY A 217 -14.28 0.59 -9.51
C GLY A 217 -13.27 0.51 -10.68
N GLY A 218 -12.04 1.01 -10.48
CA GLY A 218 -10.91 0.81 -11.39
C GLY A 218 -9.99 -0.34 -10.97
N ILE A 219 -10.53 -1.36 -10.29
CA ILE A 219 -9.81 -2.54 -9.82
C ILE A 219 -10.59 -3.78 -10.28
N PRO A 220 -10.10 -4.54 -11.29
CA PRO A 220 -10.83 -5.66 -11.86
C PRO A 220 -11.13 -6.71 -10.79
N GLY A 221 -12.38 -7.18 -10.71
CA GLY A 221 -12.77 -8.25 -9.80
C GLY A 221 -12.59 -7.91 -8.32
N LEU A 222 -12.69 -6.65 -7.91
CA LEU A 222 -12.43 -6.21 -6.53
C LEU A 222 -13.18 -7.05 -5.47
N THR A 223 -12.43 -7.54 -4.48
CA THR A 223 -12.94 -8.30 -3.34
C THR A 223 -12.55 -7.70 -2.00
N ALA A 224 -13.38 -7.95 -0.98
CA ALA A 224 -13.05 -7.80 0.43
C ALA A 224 -13.21 -9.16 1.13
N PHE A 225 -12.15 -9.64 1.78
CA PHE A 225 -12.04 -11.00 2.35
C PHE A 225 -12.38 -12.13 1.36
N GLY A 226 -12.14 -11.91 0.07
CA GLY A 226 -12.47 -12.84 -1.02
C GLY A 226 -13.96 -12.83 -1.46
N VAL A 227 -14.81 -12.02 -0.83
CA VAL A 227 -16.17 -11.74 -1.30
C VAL A 227 -16.12 -10.64 -2.36
N PRO A 228 -16.71 -10.80 -3.56
CA PRO A 228 -16.79 -9.74 -4.56
C PRO A 228 -17.55 -8.51 -4.03
N VAL A 229 -17.00 -7.33 -4.27
CA VAL A 229 -17.56 -6.01 -3.92
C VAL A 229 -17.44 -4.99 -5.06
N GLU A 230 -16.95 -5.42 -6.23
CA GLU A 230 -16.99 -4.66 -7.47
C GLU A 230 -18.43 -4.30 -7.86
N GLY A 231 -18.65 -3.06 -8.31
CA GLY A 231 -19.97 -2.55 -8.68
C GLY A 231 -20.86 -2.12 -7.52
N GLU A 232 -20.51 -2.43 -6.27
CA GLU A 232 -21.18 -1.83 -5.10
C GLU A 232 -20.85 -0.33 -4.98
N ALA A 233 -21.78 0.42 -4.37
CA ALA A 233 -21.48 1.80 -3.98
C ALA A 233 -20.84 1.86 -2.59
N LYS A 234 -21.33 1.03 -1.66
CA LYS A 234 -20.88 0.98 -0.25
C LYS A 234 -20.95 -0.43 0.28
N VAL A 235 -19.96 -0.80 1.08
CA VAL A 235 -19.97 -2.04 1.87
C VAL A 235 -19.87 -1.73 3.35
N TYR A 236 -20.38 -2.65 4.18
CA TYR A 236 -20.38 -2.52 5.64
C TYR A 236 -19.47 -3.58 6.22
N VAL A 237 -18.51 -3.18 7.05
CA VAL A 237 -17.55 -4.06 7.74
C VAL A 237 -17.60 -3.82 9.24
N PHE A 238 -17.22 -4.81 10.05
CA PHE A 238 -16.91 -4.55 11.45
C PHE A 238 -15.64 -3.68 11.55
N PRO A 239 -15.50 -2.86 12.60
CA PRO A 239 -14.27 -2.11 12.84
C PRO A 239 -13.07 -3.06 12.91
N GLY A 240 -11.95 -2.67 12.29
CA GLY A 240 -10.75 -3.48 12.13
C GLY A 240 -10.17 -3.39 10.71
N PRO A 241 -9.04 -4.06 10.44
CA PRO A 241 -8.45 -4.14 9.10
C PRO A 241 -9.39 -4.82 8.10
N VAL A 242 -9.23 -4.53 6.81
CA VAL A 242 -9.97 -5.19 5.72
C VAL A 242 -8.97 -5.77 4.73
N LYS A 243 -9.10 -7.07 4.45
CA LYS A 243 -8.25 -7.77 3.48
C LYS A 243 -8.81 -7.59 2.07
N TRP A 244 -8.27 -6.63 1.33
CA TRP A 244 -8.62 -6.41 -0.08
C TRP A 244 -7.88 -7.37 -1.00
N GLY A 245 -8.42 -7.58 -2.21
CA GLY A 245 -7.82 -8.46 -3.23
C GLY A 245 -8.62 -8.43 -4.54
N SER A 246 -8.19 -9.18 -5.54
CA SER A 246 -8.94 -9.37 -6.80
C SER A 246 -9.40 -10.83 -6.95
N ALA A 247 -10.54 -11.00 -7.62
CA ALA A 247 -11.03 -12.29 -8.12
C ALA A 247 -10.45 -12.66 -9.49
N ASP A 248 -9.90 -11.71 -10.25
CA ASP A 248 -9.00 -12.03 -11.35
C ASP A 248 -7.59 -12.26 -10.80
N GLU A 249 -7.14 -13.51 -10.90
CA GLU A 249 -5.80 -13.94 -10.50
C GLU A 249 -4.67 -13.20 -11.25
N ASN A 250 -4.93 -12.50 -12.36
CA ASN A 250 -3.92 -11.64 -13.02
C ASN A 250 -3.55 -10.42 -12.16
N PHE A 251 -4.42 -9.98 -11.24
CA PHE A 251 -4.24 -8.76 -10.46
C PHE A 251 -3.99 -9.04 -8.97
N ALA A 252 -3.30 -8.10 -8.34
CA ALA A 252 -3.19 -7.95 -6.90
C ALA A 252 -3.75 -6.58 -6.50
N VAL A 253 -4.13 -6.41 -5.24
CA VAL A 253 -4.61 -5.14 -4.69
C VAL A 253 -3.73 -4.74 -3.52
N VAL A 254 -3.11 -3.58 -3.62
CA VAL A 254 -2.28 -2.98 -2.57
C VAL A 254 -3.09 -1.91 -1.86
N ASN A 255 -3.07 -1.90 -0.52
CA ASN A 255 -3.68 -0.86 0.29
C ASN A 255 -2.60 0.01 0.95
N GLY A 256 -2.38 1.22 0.43
CA GLY A 256 -1.40 2.18 0.97
C GLY A 256 -1.65 2.58 2.43
N LYS A 257 -2.86 2.32 2.95
CA LYS A 257 -3.31 2.63 4.32
C LYS A 257 -3.70 1.38 5.12
N GLU A 258 -3.11 0.22 4.85
CA GLU A 258 -3.41 -1.07 5.54
C GLU A 258 -3.45 -0.96 7.07
N LYS A 259 -2.60 -0.13 7.67
CA LYS A 259 -2.49 0.06 9.13
C LYS A 259 -3.49 1.06 9.72
N ASP A 260 -4.04 1.96 8.89
CA ASP A 260 -4.88 3.08 9.33
C ASP A 260 -6.38 2.72 9.33
N PHE A 261 -6.68 1.48 9.74
CA PHE A 261 -8.03 0.94 9.82
C PHE A 261 -8.90 1.58 10.93
N PRO A 262 -10.24 1.56 10.82
CA PRO A 262 -11.14 2.06 11.87
C PRO A 262 -11.12 1.15 13.10
N VAL A 263 -11.11 1.68 14.32
CA VAL A 263 -11.10 0.87 15.56
C VAL A 263 -12.47 0.79 16.25
N ALA A 264 -13.39 1.71 15.94
CA ALA A 264 -14.81 1.69 16.31
C ALA A 264 -15.67 2.03 15.09
N GLY A 265 -17.01 1.84 15.19
CA GLY A 265 -17.93 2.23 14.11
C GLY A 265 -17.88 3.74 13.83
N THR A 266 -17.67 4.51 14.89
CA THR A 266 -17.47 5.98 14.92
C THR A 266 -16.12 6.46 14.39
N SER A 267 -15.24 5.58 13.89
CA SER A 267 -13.94 5.98 13.34
C SER A 267 -14.04 6.58 11.92
N TYR A 268 -14.56 7.81 11.83
CA TYR A 268 -14.65 8.58 10.59
C TYR A 268 -13.26 8.85 9.97
N GLY A 269 -13.08 8.49 8.69
CA GLY A 269 -11.95 8.91 7.85
C GLY A 269 -11.00 7.81 7.38
N SER A 270 -11.10 6.59 7.91
CA SER A 270 -10.30 5.43 7.49
C SER A 270 -10.78 4.83 6.16
N PHE A 271 -10.71 5.62 5.08
CA PHE A 271 -10.93 5.12 3.71
C PHE A 271 -9.69 4.34 3.23
N PRO A 272 -9.85 3.18 2.59
CA PRO A 272 -8.74 2.41 2.04
C PRO A 272 -8.10 3.16 0.86
N ASP A 273 -6.82 2.90 0.63
CA ASP A 273 -6.01 3.57 -0.40
C ASP A 273 -5.57 2.51 -1.42
N LEU A 274 -6.53 2.07 -2.24
CA LEU A 274 -6.36 0.86 -3.06
C LEU A 274 -5.82 1.17 -4.45
N THR A 275 -4.82 0.39 -4.85
CA THR A 275 -4.23 0.38 -6.19
C THR A 275 -4.21 -1.05 -6.72
N ALA A 276 -4.55 -1.25 -7.99
CA ALA A 276 -4.34 -2.51 -8.69
C ALA A 276 -2.88 -2.63 -9.17
N GLU A 277 -2.30 -3.82 -9.04
CA GLU A 277 -0.98 -4.17 -9.57
C GLU A 277 -1.06 -5.52 -10.30
N LEU A 278 -0.14 -5.81 -11.24
CA LEU A 278 -0.07 -7.14 -11.83
C LEU A 278 0.46 -8.16 -10.83
N SER A 279 -0.31 -9.22 -10.59
CA SER A 279 0.16 -10.39 -9.84
C SER A 279 1.29 -11.11 -10.60
N GLY A 280 1.97 -12.03 -9.93
CA GLY A 280 2.95 -12.91 -10.60
C GLY A 280 2.36 -13.75 -11.75
N LYS A 281 1.04 -13.99 -11.76
CA LYS A 281 0.33 -14.62 -12.89
C LYS A 281 0.13 -13.60 -14.02
N GLY A 282 -0.34 -12.39 -13.72
CA GLY A 282 -0.53 -11.33 -14.71
C GLY A 282 0.78 -10.96 -15.42
N GLN A 283 1.85 -10.75 -14.66
CA GLN A 283 3.19 -10.51 -15.21
C GLN A 283 3.65 -11.69 -16.11
N ASN A 284 3.40 -12.94 -15.71
CA ASN A 284 3.74 -14.10 -16.54
C ASN A 284 2.89 -14.19 -17.81
N ALA A 285 1.61 -13.80 -17.75
CA ALA A 285 0.72 -13.75 -18.91
C ALA A 285 1.16 -12.68 -19.92
N VAL A 286 1.48 -11.47 -19.45
CA VAL A 286 2.07 -10.38 -20.25
C VAL A 286 3.37 -10.84 -20.92
N ASN A 287 4.31 -11.42 -20.16
CA ASN A 287 5.57 -11.94 -20.70
C ASN A 287 5.37 -13.07 -21.73
N THR A 288 4.35 -13.92 -21.54
CA THR A 288 4.02 -14.98 -22.51
C THR A 288 3.50 -14.38 -23.82
N ALA A 289 2.64 -13.36 -23.76
CA ALA A 289 2.13 -12.66 -24.94
C ALA A 289 3.24 -11.92 -25.70
N VAL A 290 4.14 -11.23 -24.98
CA VAL A 290 5.31 -10.56 -25.56
C VAL A 290 6.25 -11.58 -26.23
N GLN A 291 6.64 -12.66 -25.54
CA GLN A 291 7.52 -13.68 -26.13
C GLN A 291 6.90 -14.31 -27.38
N ALA A 292 5.60 -14.59 -27.38
CA ALA A 292 4.91 -15.14 -28.55
C ALA A 292 4.96 -14.20 -29.78
N HIS A 293 4.87 -12.89 -29.56
CA HIS A 293 5.06 -11.90 -30.62
C HIS A 293 6.52 -11.87 -31.12
N LEU A 294 7.50 -11.85 -30.21
CA LEU A 294 8.93 -11.88 -30.59
C LEU A 294 9.31 -13.17 -31.34
N ASP A 295 8.73 -14.32 -30.96
CA ASP A 295 8.96 -15.60 -31.62
C ASP A 295 8.38 -15.62 -33.05
N GLU A 296 7.22 -15.02 -33.29
CA GLU A 296 6.63 -14.85 -34.63
C GLU A 296 7.43 -13.86 -35.48
N CYS A 297 7.90 -12.76 -34.88
CA CYS A 297 8.81 -11.80 -35.51
C CYS A 297 10.18 -12.42 -35.87
N ALA A 298 10.67 -13.39 -35.08
CA ALA A 298 11.90 -14.13 -35.37
C ALA A 298 11.83 -14.98 -36.64
N LEU A 299 10.63 -15.21 -37.19
CA LEU A 299 10.41 -15.93 -38.47
C LEU A 299 10.56 -15.04 -39.72
N SER A 300 10.86 -13.75 -39.59
CA SER A 300 11.22 -12.89 -40.73
C SER A 300 12.50 -13.39 -41.42
N VAL A 301 12.56 -13.28 -42.76
CA VAL A 301 13.77 -13.54 -43.56
C VAL A 301 14.42 -12.26 -44.12
N GLN A 302 13.91 -11.08 -43.75
CA GLN A 302 14.42 -9.79 -44.21
C GLN A 302 15.28 -9.09 -43.15
N VAL A 303 16.14 -8.16 -43.59
CA VAL A 303 16.98 -7.35 -42.69
C VAL A 303 16.25 -6.17 -42.06
N ASP A 304 15.02 -5.87 -42.52
CA ASP A 304 14.04 -5.00 -41.85
C ASP A 304 12.75 -5.80 -41.76
N ALA A 305 12.40 -6.28 -40.56
CA ALA A 305 11.41 -7.34 -40.39
C ALA A 305 9.99 -6.94 -40.83
N ALA A 306 9.65 -5.65 -40.68
CA ALA A 306 8.42 -5.03 -41.18
C ALA A 306 8.12 -5.29 -42.68
N THR A 307 9.13 -5.71 -43.46
CA THR A 307 9.01 -6.04 -44.88
C THR A 307 8.20 -7.31 -45.17
N ASP A 308 8.30 -8.33 -44.32
CA ASP A 308 7.60 -9.63 -44.49
C ASP A 308 6.83 -10.09 -43.24
N LYS A 309 7.11 -9.48 -42.09
CA LYS A 309 6.33 -9.56 -40.85
C LYS A 309 5.87 -8.14 -40.48
N PRO A 310 4.65 -7.72 -40.83
CA PRO A 310 4.05 -6.50 -40.29
C PRO A 310 4.17 -6.48 -38.76
N ASP A 311 4.19 -5.28 -38.20
CA ASP A 311 4.17 -5.04 -36.75
C ASP A 311 5.46 -5.47 -36.01
N CYS A 312 6.48 -5.97 -36.71
CA CYS A 312 7.79 -6.33 -36.17
C CYS A 312 8.86 -5.23 -36.41
N GLY A 313 9.34 -4.59 -35.34
CA GLY A 313 10.21 -3.40 -35.41
C GLY A 313 11.68 -3.64 -35.80
N GLN A 314 12.18 -4.86 -35.62
CA GLN A 314 13.62 -5.14 -35.59
C GLN A 314 14.28 -5.10 -36.97
N ARG A 315 15.42 -4.40 -37.06
CA ARG A 315 16.14 -4.18 -38.33
C ARG A 315 17.66 -4.01 -38.16
N THR A 316 18.44 -4.47 -39.14
CA THR A 316 19.85 -4.09 -39.31
C THR A 316 20.04 -3.31 -40.61
N TYR A 317 20.89 -2.28 -40.59
CA TYR A 317 21.22 -1.42 -41.73
C TYR A 317 22.20 -2.11 -42.72
N ALA A 318 22.00 -3.39 -42.96
CA ALA A 318 22.84 -4.24 -43.80
C ALA A 318 22.48 -4.10 -45.30
N TYR A 319 22.69 -2.90 -45.87
CA TYR A 319 22.34 -2.57 -47.26
C TYR A 319 22.94 -3.49 -48.34
N ASN A 320 23.93 -4.30 -48.01
CA ASN A 320 24.54 -5.29 -48.91
C ASN A 320 24.16 -6.75 -48.60
N ALA A 321 23.14 -7.01 -47.78
CA ALA A 321 22.63 -8.36 -47.56
C ALA A 321 22.01 -8.98 -48.83
N GLU A 322 22.09 -10.30 -48.98
CA GLU A 322 21.31 -11.06 -49.95
C GLU A 322 19.83 -11.05 -49.50
N PRO A 323 18.85 -10.66 -50.33
CA PRO A 323 17.44 -10.62 -49.94
C PRO A 323 16.92 -12.00 -49.50
N GLY A 324 16.12 -12.04 -48.43
CA GLY A 324 15.64 -13.31 -47.87
C GLY A 324 16.72 -14.17 -47.17
N SER A 325 17.90 -13.62 -46.89
CA SER A 325 19.00 -14.36 -46.21
C SER A 325 19.09 -14.13 -44.70
N ALA A 326 18.25 -13.26 -44.12
CA ALA A 326 18.28 -13.00 -42.69
C ALA A 326 17.67 -14.18 -41.92
N LYS A 327 18.22 -14.41 -40.73
CA LYS A 327 17.66 -15.27 -39.70
C LYS A 327 17.78 -14.53 -38.38
N TRP A 328 16.63 -14.14 -37.84
CA TRP A 328 16.53 -13.52 -36.53
C TRP A 328 16.56 -14.58 -35.41
N THR A 329 16.83 -14.13 -34.20
CA THR A 329 16.74 -14.90 -32.95
C THR A 329 16.38 -13.91 -31.85
N ALA A 330 15.19 -14.10 -31.27
CA ALA A 330 14.67 -13.31 -30.17
C ALA A 330 15.50 -13.51 -28.87
N PRO A 331 15.37 -12.61 -27.87
CA PRO A 331 15.88 -12.85 -26.52
C PRO A 331 15.43 -14.21 -25.99
N ALA A 332 16.36 -15.00 -25.45
CA ALA A 332 16.06 -16.30 -24.83
C ALA A 332 15.44 -16.17 -23.42
N GLN A 333 15.50 -14.96 -22.86
CA GLN A 333 14.80 -14.50 -21.66
C GLN A 333 14.46 -13.03 -21.91
N LEU A 334 13.24 -12.61 -21.55
CA LEU A 334 12.90 -11.20 -21.60
C LEU A 334 13.70 -10.43 -20.53
N PRO A 335 14.10 -9.18 -20.80
CA PRO A 335 14.70 -8.31 -19.80
C PRO A 335 13.65 -7.85 -18.78
N ALA A 336 14.03 -7.00 -17.83
CA ALA A 336 13.05 -6.30 -17.01
C ALA A 336 12.24 -5.34 -17.91
N LEU A 337 10.99 -5.69 -18.17
CA LEU A 337 10.02 -4.84 -18.87
C LEU A 337 9.29 -3.94 -17.87
N ASP A 338 9.03 -2.71 -18.27
CA ASP A 338 8.15 -1.81 -17.52
C ASP A 338 6.69 -2.10 -17.91
N TYR A 339 5.84 -2.35 -16.90
CA TYR A 339 4.40 -2.56 -17.07
C TYR A 339 3.61 -1.38 -16.49
N ARG A 340 2.56 -0.95 -17.18
CA ARG A 340 1.69 0.14 -16.73
C ARG A 340 0.24 -0.26 -17.01
N LEU A 341 -0.60 -0.34 -15.97
CA LEU A 341 -2.02 -0.61 -16.15
C LEU A 341 -2.71 0.62 -16.77
N GLY A 342 -3.63 0.41 -17.71
CA GLY A 342 -4.47 1.46 -18.26
C GLY A 342 -5.33 2.11 -17.17
N TYR A 343 -5.43 3.44 -17.20
CA TYR A 343 -6.12 4.21 -16.16
C TYR A 343 -7.64 3.97 -16.13
N ASP A 344 -8.26 3.95 -17.32
CA ASP A 344 -9.69 3.65 -17.50
C ASP A 344 -9.96 2.15 -17.71
N ASN A 345 -8.93 1.37 -18.07
CA ASN A 345 -9.00 -0.08 -18.31
C ASN A 345 -7.73 -0.78 -17.80
N PRO A 346 -7.72 -1.34 -16.57
CA PRO A 346 -6.55 -2.01 -16.03
C PRO A 346 -6.21 -3.35 -16.72
N GLU A 347 -7.16 -3.95 -17.46
CA GLU A 347 -6.91 -5.16 -18.27
C GLU A 347 -6.03 -4.88 -19.50
N GLU A 348 -5.92 -3.60 -19.90
CA GLU A 348 -5.04 -3.13 -20.97
C GLU A 348 -3.71 -2.66 -20.37
N VAL A 349 -2.69 -3.51 -20.47
CA VAL A 349 -1.36 -3.27 -19.89
C VAL A 349 -0.45 -2.68 -20.97
N SER A 350 -0.04 -1.42 -20.84
CA SER A 350 1.08 -0.91 -21.63
C SER A 350 2.38 -1.59 -21.18
N VAL A 351 3.20 -2.02 -22.14
CA VAL A 351 4.48 -2.69 -21.93
C VAL A 351 5.57 -1.99 -22.72
N ASP A 352 6.70 -1.70 -22.08
CA ASP A 352 7.87 -1.17 -22.78
C ASP A 352 9.21 -1.76 -22.30
N GLY A 353 10.21 -1.81 -23.21
CA GLY A 353 11.53 -2.33 -22.89
C GLY A 353 12.48 -2.49 -24.07
N GLU A 354 13.79 -2.41 -23.80
CA GLU A 354 14.85 -2.64 -24.78
C GLU A 354 15.03 -4.13 -25.09
N MET A 355 15.05 -4.54 -26.37
CA MET A 355 15.16 -5.93 -26.81
C MET A 355 16.48 -6.18 -27.56
N GLU A 356 17.32 -7.07 -27.03
CA GLU A 356 18.54 -7.51 -27.72
C GLU A 356 18.25 -8.70 -28.66
N TRP A 357 18.19 -8.41 -29.96
CA TRP A 357 18.07 -9.41 -31.02
C TRP A 357 19.45 -9.83 -31.54
N SER A 358 19.56 -11.09 -31.98
CA SER A 358 20.65 -11.51 -32.87
C SER A 358 20.13 -11.76 -34.29
N VAL A 359 20.81 -11.20 -35.29
CA VAL A 359 20.52 -11.45 -36.71
C VAL A 359 21.73 -12.04 -37.40
N THR A 360 21.54 -13.16 -38.08
CA THR A 360 22.55 -13.75 -38.98
C THR A 360 22.06 -13.62 -40.41
N PHE A 361 22.89 -13.07 -41.30
CA PHE A 361 22.55 -12.86 -42.70
C PHE A 361 23.75 -13.09 -43.61
N ARG A 362 23.53 -13.11 -44.92
CA ARG A 362 24.57 -13.31 -45.93
C ARG A 362 24.78 -12.05 -46.75
N THR A 363 26.02 -11.68 -47.05
CA THR A 363 26.33 -10.51 -47.86
C THR A 363 26.42 -10.84 -49.35
N THR A 364 25.97 -9.91 -50.19
CA THR A 364 26.20 -9.92 -51.63
C THR A 364 27.68 -9.71 -51.94
N ALA A 365 28.22 -10.51 -52.86
CA ALA A 365 29.60 -10.34 -53.35
C ALA A 365 29.75 -9.00 -54.10
N SER A 366 30.85 -8.29 -53.88
CA SER A 366 31.07 -6.94 -54.42
C SER A 366 32.51 -6.74 -54.90
N GLY A 367 32.69 -6.69 -56.22
CA GLY A 367 34.01 -6.57 -56.85
C GLY A 367 34.91 -7.76 -56.51
N SER A 368 35.94 -7.52 -55.70
CA SER A 368 36.87 -8.54 -55.20
C SER A 368 36.49 -9.13 -53.83
N ARG A 369 35.42 -8.64 -53.19
CA ARG A 369 34.92 -9.19 -51.91
C ARG A 369 33.93 -10.33 -52.18
N PRO A 370 34.15 -11.54 -51.62
CA PRO A 370 33.20 -12.64 -51.73
C PRO A 370 31.92 -12.37 -50.92
N ALA A 371 30.92 -13.22 -51.11
CA ALA A 371 29.76 -13.29 -50.23
C ALA A 371 30.14 -13.99 -48.91
N GLU A 372 29.79 -13.37 -47.78
CA GLU A 372 30.20 -13.77 -46.43
C GLU A 372 28.96 -13.88 -45.52
N THR A 373 28.95 -14.84 -44.59
CA THR A 373 27.94 -14.86 -43.51
C THR A 373 28.38 -13.91 -42.40
N LYS A 374 27.47 -13.06 -41.95
CA LYS A 374 27.64 -12.17 -40.80
C LYS A 374 26.62 -12.50 -39.72
N THR A 375 27.00 -12.25 -38.48
CA THR A 375 26.09 -12.19 -37.34
C THR A 375 26.29 -10.84 -36.66
N GLU A 376 25.19 -10.13 -36.38
CA GLU A 376 25.17 -8.82 -35.76
C GLU A 376 24.15 -8.85 -34.59
N THR A 377 24.40 -8.06 -33.55
CA THR A 377 23.45 -7.80 -32.46
C THR A 377 22.70 -6.51 -32.77
N VAL A 378 21.39 -6.52 -32.58
CA VAL A 378 20.49 -5.39 -32.86
C VAL A 378 19.69 -5.10 -31.60
N THR A 379 19.88 -3.90 -31.04
CA THR A 379 18.93 -3.32 -30.09
C THR A 379 17.70 -2.84 -30.85
N ASP A 380 16.52 -3.26 -30.41
CA ASP A 380 15.23 -2.66 -30.74
C ASP A 380 14.54 -2.18 -29.44
N TYR A 381 13.49 -1.38 -29.52
CA TYR A 381 12.71 -0.96 -28.34
C TYR A 381 11.25 -1.34 -28.54
N LEU A 382 10.78 -2.29 -27.74
CA LEU A 382 9.39 -2.73 -27.76
C LEU A 382 8.52 -1.67 -27.06
N TYR A 383 7.42 -1.31 -27.72
CA TYR A 383 6.33 -0.56 -27.11
C TYR A 383 4.99 -1.10 -27.64
N GLY A 384 3.99 -1.18 -26.78
CA GLY A 384 2.65 -1.64 -27.13
C GLY A 384 1.81 -1.99 -25.90
N THR A 385 0.72 -2.71 -26.13
CA THR A 385 -0.28 -3.09 -25.14
C THR A 385 -0.52 -4.60 -25.11
N VAL A 386 -0.79 -5.17 -23.92
CA VAL A 386 -1.33 -6.52 -23.75
C VAL A 386 -2.73 -6.42 -23.16
N ASP A 387 -3.71 -7.00 -23.85
CA ASP A 387 -5.07 -7.16 -23.36
C ASP A 387 -5.19 -8.47 -22.57
N LEU A 388 -5.39 -8.36 -21.25
CA LEU A 388 -5.54 -9.49 -20.32
C LEU A 388 -6.95 -10.08 -20.27
N ALA A 389 -7.96 -9.40 -20.83
CA ALA A 389 -9.31 -9.95 -20.97
C ALA A 389 -9.38 -10.99 -22.12
N GLN A 390 -8.42 -10.97 -23.04
CA GLN A 390 -8.26 -11.99 -24.08
C GLN A 390 -7.67 -13.30 -23.52
N ASN A 391 -8.06 -14.43 -24.13
CA ASN A 391 -7.61 -15.76 -23.73
C ASN A 391 -7.20 -16.60 -24.96
N PRO A 392 -5.88 -16.78 -25.22
CA PRO A 392 -4.76 -16.19 -24.49
C PRO A 392 -4.68 -14.66 -24.66
N PRO A 393 -4.03 -13.93 -23.72
CA PRO A 393 -3.68 -12.53 -23.92
C PRO A 393 -2.79 -12.33 -25.16
N VAL A 394 -2.96 -11.20 -25.83
CA VAL A 394 -2.25 -10.86 -27.07
C VAL A 394 -1.51 -9.54 -26.90
N PHE A 395 -0.24 -9.51 -27.30
CA PHE A 395 0.53 -8.27 -27.39
C PHE A 395 0.28 -7.59 -28.75
N THR A 396 -0.06 -6.31 -28.71
CA THR A 396 -0.25 -5.43 -29.87
C THR A 396 0.79 -4.31 -29.80
N PRO A 397 1.79 -4.25 -30.72
CA PRO A 397 2.77 -3.17 -30.74
C PRO A 397 2.15 -1.84 -31.17
N GLU A 398 2.76 -0.74 -30.73
CA GLU A 398 2.39 0.63 -31.10
C GLU A 398 3.61 1.36 -31.71
N GLY A 399 3.55 1.70 -33.01
CA GLY A 399 4.66 2.30 -33.77
C GLY A 399 4.26 2.91 -35.12
#